data_AF-A0A6G3WPC2-F1
#
_entry.id   AF-A0A6G3WPC2-F1
#
_cell.length_a   1.000
_cell.length_b   1.000
_cell.length_c   1.000
_cell.angle_alpha   90.00
_cell.angle_beta   90.00
_cell.angle_gamma   90.00
#
_symmetry.space_group_name_H-M   'P 1'
#
loop_
_entity.id
_entity.type
_entity.pdbx_description
1 polymer ?
#
loop_
_entity_poly.entity_id
_entity_poly.type
_entity_poly.pdbx_seq_one_letter_code
_entity_poly.pdbx_strand_id
1 'polypeptide(L)'
;MDLTPYVETLRRELAVAAEAGGHEARELAERLTAPLESATRLTMLNVLSAAMDEITRELAPGSVDVRLRGLDPDFVVTPPPAGGGASVEPAAPVEPLRAPAPGDGDEGGTARVNLRLPAHLKARAEEAAAREGLSVNAWLVRAVSAAVDGGTRPRTAEKTQSLGQSFTGWVR
;
A
#
# COMPACT_ATOMS: atom_id res chain seq x y z
N MET A 1 14.58 0.77 -14.83
CA MET A 1 15.29 0.31 -16.03
C MET A 1 15.20 1.40 -17.07
N ASP A 2 16.34 1.85 -17.60
CA ASP A 2 16.39 2.83 -18.68
C ASP A 2 16.25 2.12 -20.04
N LEU A 3 15.23 2.50 -20.82
CA LEU A 3 14.97 1.96 -22.15
C LEU A 3 15.68 2.73 -23.28
N THR A 4 16.21 3.91 -22.99
CA THR A 4 16.91 4.79 -23.95
C THR A 4 18.01 4.08 -24.74
N PRO A 5 18.94 3.30 -24.14
CA PRO A 5 20.00 2.64 -24.92
C PRO A 5 19.48 1.62 -25.95
N TYR A 6 18.33 0.98 -25.69
CA TYR A 6 17.73 0.01 -26.60
C TYR A 6 17.07 0.70 -27.79
N VAL A 7 16.34 1.79 -27.52
CA VAL A 7 15.76 2.65 -28.57
C VAL A 7 16.86 3.25 -29.44
N GLU A 8 17.93 3.72 -28.81
CA GLU A 8 19.09 4.29 -29.52
C GLU A 8 19.83 3.28 -30.39
N THR A 9 19.87 2.02 -29.97
CA THR A 9 20.43 0.95 -30.78
C THR A 9 19.54 0.69 -32.00
N LEU A 10 18.22 0.59 -31.83
CA LEU A 10 17.29 0.44 -32.95
C LEU A 10 17.38 1.61 -33.94
N ARG A 11 17.56 2.85 -33.45
CA ARG A 11 17.77 4.02 -34.29
C ARG A 11 19.04 3.91 -35.14
N ARG A 12 20.15 3.48 -34.54
CA ARG A 12 21.40 3.25 -35.27
C ARG A 12 21.26 2.16 -36.32
N GLU A 13 20.63 1.03 -35.98
CA GLU A 13 20.38 -0.06 -36.92
C GLU A 13 19.49 0.38 -38.10
N LEU A 14 18.44 1.17 -37.83
CA LEU A 14 17.60 1.74 -38.88
C LEU A 14 18.40 2.65 -39.81
N ALA A 15 19.28 3.50 -39.26
CA ALA A 15 20.14 4.36 -40.06
C ALA A 15 21.09 3.55 -40.95
N VAL A 16 21.77 2.53 -40.39
CA VAL A 16 22.66 1.64 -41.14
C VAL A 16 21.91 0.92 -42.27
N ALA A 17 20.71 0.41 -42.00
CA ALA A 17 19.89 -0.24 -43.01
C ALA A 17 19.45 0.74 -44.12
N ALA A 18 19.14 1.99 -43.76
CA ALA A 18 18.74 3.02 -44.70
C ALA A 18 19.89 3.45 -45.63
N GLU A 19 21.14 3.46 -45.17
CA GLU A 19 22.31 3.74 -46.02
C GLU A 19 22.40 2.78 -47.22
N ALA A 20 22.11 1.50 -47.01
CA ALA A 20 22.12 0.49 -48.06
C ALA A 20 20.99 0.68 -49.08
N GLY A 21 19.92 1.40 -48.71
CA GLY A 21 18.74 1.66 -49.54
C GLY A 21 18.83 2.94 -50.38
N GLY A 22 19.92 3.71 -50.29
CA GLY A 22 20.10 4.95 -51.04
C GLY A 22 19.39 6.17 -50.42
N HIS A 23 19.39 7.28 -51.16
CA HIS A 23 18.97 8.60 -50.65
C HIS A 23 17.52 8.65 -50.16
N GLU A 24 16.59 8.06 -50.92
CA GLU A 24 15.16 8.03 -50.58
C GLU A 24 14.89 7.25 -49.30
N ALA A 25 15.60 6.13 -49.09
CA ALA A 25 15.49 5.33 -47.87
C ALA A 25 16.03 6.10 -46.66
N ARG A 26 17.14 6.85 -46.83
CA ARG A 26 17.70 7.71 -45.80
C ARG A 26 16.74 8.82 -45.37
N GLU A 27 16.17 9.54 -46.34
CA GLU A 27 15.18 10.59 -46.06
C GLU A 27 13.92 10.04 -45.37
N LEU A 28 13.50 8.83 -45.72
CA LEU A 28 12.39 8.16 -45.03
C LEU A 28 12.76 7.80 -43.59
N ALA A 29 13.93 7.21 -43.36
CA ALA A 29 14.40 6.83 -42.03
C ALA A 29 14.53 8.04 -41.10
N GLU A 30 15.06 9.16 -41.59
CA GLU A 30 15.17 10.40 -40.81
C GLU A 30 13.79 10.93 -40.37
N ARG A 31 12.79 10.89 -41.26
CA ARG A 31 11.40 11.29 -40.93
C ARG A 31 10.71 10.34 -39.96
N LEU A 32 11.01 9.04 -40.02
CA LEU A 32 10.38 8.02 -39.17
C LEU A 32 11.04 7.88 -37.80
N THR A 33 12.27 8.36 -37.61
CA THR A 33 13.03 8.18 -36.38
C THR A 33 12.30 8.70 -35.14
N ALA A 34 11.81 9.94 -35.16
CA ALA A 34 11.13 10.53 -33.98
C ALA A 34 9.77 9.87 -33.67
N PRO A 35 8.88 9.60 -34.65
CA PRO A 35 7.65 8.84 -34.40
C PRO A 35 7.88 7.42 -33.89
N LEU A 36 8.92 6.73 -34.40
CA LEU A 36 9.21 5.35 -34.03
C LEU A 36 9.75 5.20 -32.61
N GLU A 37 10.43 6.22 -32.07
CA GLU A 37 10.94 6.18 -30.70
C GLU A 37 9.81 5.94 -29.67
N SER A 38 8.74 6.74 -29.75
CA SER A 38 7.60 6.62 -28.82
C SER A 38 6.88 5.29 -28.99
N ALA A 39 6.65 4.87 -30.24
CA ALA A 39 5.98 3.59 -30.54
C ALA A 39 6.80 2.38 -30.07
N THR A 40 8.13 2.43 -30.26
CA THR A 40 9.04 1.37 -29.83
C THR A 40 9.06 1.24 -28.31
N ARG A 41 9.19 2.36 -27.60
CA ARG A 41 9.17 2.37 -26.13
C ARG A 41 7.87 1.80 -25.58
N LEU A 42 6.73 2.24 -26.11
CA LEU A 42 5.43 1.72 -25.69
C LEU A 42 5.31 0.20 -25.96
N THR A 43 5.77 -0.25 -27.12
CA THR A 43 5.78 -1.66 -27.49
C THR A 43 6.64 -2.48 -26.52
N MET A 44 7.84 -2.00 -26.16
CA MET A 44 8.70 -2.64 -25.17
C MET A 44 8.02 -2.73 -23.80
N LEU A 45 7.36 -1.67 -23.34
CA LEU A 45 6.61 -1.70 -22.07
C LEU A 45 5.48 -2.73 -22.08
N ASN A 46 4.75 -2.84 -23.19
CA ASN A 46 3.69 -3.84 -23.35
C ASN A 46 4.24 -5.26 -23.31
N VAL A 47 5.36 -5.51 -24.01
CA VAL A 47 6.04 -6.81 -24.01
C VAL A 47 6.55 -7.17 -22.61
N LEU A 48 7.19 -6.24 -21.90
CA LEU A 48 7.66 -6.45 -20.54
C LEU A 48 6.51 -6.77 -19.58
N SER A 49 5.39 -6.04 -19.68
CA SER A 49 4.21 -6.26 -18.85
C SER A 49 3.61 -7.65 -19.08
N ALA A 50 3.42 -8.02 -20.36
CA ALA A 50 2.91 -9.34 -20.71
C ALA A 50 3.83 -10.48 -20.26
N ALA A 51 5.16 -10.31 -20.40
CA ALA A 51 6.13 -11.28 -19.93
C ALA A 51 6.10 -11.44 -18.40
N MET A 52 5.94 -10.35 -17.65
CA MET A 52 5.84 -10.41 -16.19
C MET A 52 4.55 -11.08 -15.72
N ASP A 53 3.44 -10.92 -16.44
CA ASP A 53 2.19 -11.64 -16.16
C ASP A 53 2.37 -13.16 -16.31
N GLU A 54 3.11 -13.59 -17.33
CA GLU A 54 3.44 -15.00 -17.54
C GLU A 54 4.32 -15.55 -16.40
N ILE A 55 5.39 -14.82 -16.07
CA ILE A 55 6.29 -15.20 -14.96
C ILE A 55 5.55 -15.23 -13.62
N THR A 56 4.68 -14.26 -13.35
CA THR A 56 3.90 -14.22 -12.11
C THR A 56 3.00 -15.43 -11.94
N ARG A 57 2.42 -15.94 -13.04
CA ARG A 57 1.61 -17.16 -13.00
C ARG A 57 2.45 -18.38 -12.64
N GLU A 58 3.68 -18.45 -13.13
CA GLU A 58 4.61 -19.56 -12.81
C GLU A 58 5.26 -19.43 -11.43
N LEU A 59 5.40 -18.22 -10.90
CA LEU A 59 6.09 -17.94 -9.63
C LEU A 59 5.21 -18.12 -8.38
N ALA A 60 3.91 -18.36 -8.52
CA ALA A 60 2.98 -18.45 -7.40
C ALA A 60 3.47 -19.41 -6.29
N PRO A 61 3.42 -19.04 -5.00
CA PRO A 61 2.74 -17.86 -4.42
C PRO A 61 3.50 -16.51 -4.49
N GLY A 62 4.64 -16.42 -5.18
CA GLY A 62 5.33 -15.15 -5.45
C GLY A 62 4.75 -14.40 -6.65
N SER A 63 5.25 -13.18 -6.91
CA SER A 63 4.88 -12.35 -8.07
C SER A 63 6.07 -11.53 -8.57
N VAL A 64 6.01 -11.12 -9.84
CA VAL A 64 6.89 -10.09 -10.40
C VAL A 64 6.02 -9.05 -11.08
N ASP A 65 6.07 -7.82 -10.60
CA ASP A 65 5.25 -6.71 -11.09
C ASP A 65 6.12 -5.65 -11.76
N VAL A 66 5.62 -5.01 -12.83
CA VAL A 66 6.26 -3.85 -13.46
C VAL A 66 5.64 -2.57 -12.91
N ARG A 67 6.47 -1.66 -12.38
CA ARG A 67 6.08 -0.33 -11.92
C ARG A 67 6.74 0.73 -12.77
N LEU A 68 6.02 1.78 -13.13
CA LEU A 68 6.58 2.90 -13.88
C LEU A 68 7.02 4.02 -12.94
N ARG A 69 8.25 4.50 -13.11
CA ARG A 69 8.72 5.77 -12.55
C ARG A 69 8.96 6.74 -13.72
N GLY A 70 7.97 7.59 -13.99
CA GLY A 70 7.98 8.35 -15.24
C GLY A 70 7.86 7.40 -16.43
N LEU A 71 8.87 7.36 -17.29
CA LEU A 71 8.94 6.48 -18.46
C LEU A 71 9.82 5.24 -18.25
N ASP A 72 10.41 5.09 -17.07
CA ASP A 72 11.34 4.02 -16.77
C ASP A 72 10.64 2.90 -15.98
N PRO A 73 10.56 1.67 -16.53
CA PRO A 73 9.98 0.53 -15.82
C PRO A 73 10.91 0.01 -14.73
N ASP A 74 10.36 -0.40 -13.60
CA ASP A 74 11.05 -0.99 -12.47
C ASP A 74 10.37 -2.31 -12.09
N PHE A 75 11.15 -3.32 -11.72
CA PHE A 75 10.60 -4.65 -11.42
C PHE A 75 10.53 -4.84 -9.92
N VAL A 76 9.34 -5.19 -9.42
CA VAL A 76 9.11 -5.52 -8.03
C VAL A 76 8.88 -7.01 -7.93
N VAL A 77 9.81 -7.70 -7.29
CA VAL A 77 9.75 -9.14 -7.08
C VAL A 77 9.26 -9.40 -5.65
N THR A 78 8.16 -10.14 -5.54
CA THR A 78 7.66 -10.69 -4.28
C THR A 78 7.96 -12.18 -4.26
N PRO A 79 8.96 -12.65 -3.48
CA PRO A 79 9.26 -14.07 -3.43
C PRO A 79 8.13 -14.87 -2.76
N PRO A 80 7.89 -16.13 -3.17
CA PRO A 80 6.94 -17.00 -2.50
C PRO A 80 7.32 -17.18 -1.01
N PRO A 81 6.36 -17.17 -0.07
CA PRO A 81 6.65 -17.51 1.33
C PRO A 81 7.34 -18.89 1.39
N ALA A 82 8.55 -18.92 1.94
CA ALA A 82 9.30 -20.16 2.10
C ALA A 82 8.50 -21.14 2.98
N GLY A 83 7.98 -22.20 2.35
CA GLY A 83 7.29 -23.28 3.03
C GLY A 83 8.28 -24.19 3.76
N GLY A 84 8.68 -23.78 4.96
CA GLY A 84 9.35 -24.62 5.96
C GLY A 84 8.62 -24.44 7.29
N GLY A 85 8.11 -25.54 7.85
CA GLY A 85 7.18 -25.56 8.98
C GLY A 85 7.67 -24.76 10.20
N ALA A 86 6.69 -24.32 11.00
CA ALA A 86 6.84 -23.90 12.40
C ALA A 86 8.29 -23.59 12.82
N SER A 87 8.82 -22.48 12.35
CA SER A 87 9.89 -21.78 13.05
C SER A 87 9.33 -20.41 13.37
N VAL A 88 8.92 -20.28 14.62
CA VAL A 88 9.05 -19.01 15.33
C VAL A 88 10.54 -18.66 15.23
N GLU A 89 10.95 -18.02 14.14
CA GLU A 89 12.24 -17.35 14.12
C GLU A 89 12.04 -16.04 14.88
N PRO A 90 12.79 -15.80 15.96
CA PRO A 90 12.67 -14.57 16.72
C PRO A 90 13.02 -13.43 15.78
N ALA A 91 12.15 -12.43 15.66
CA ALA A 91 12.48 -11.20 14.97
C ALA A 91 13.79 -10.66 15.55
N ALA A 92 14.88 -10.83 14.81
CA ALA A 92 16.13 -10.16 15.09
C ALA A 92 15.86 -8.66 15.07
N PRO A 93 16.37 -7.90 16.06
CA PRO A 93 16.11 -6.47 16.16
C PRO A 93 16.82 -5.76 15.01
N VAL A 94 16.07 -5.32 14.01
CA VAL A 94 16.58 -4.34 13.05
C VAL A 94 16.63 -2.98 13.74
N GLU A 95 17.86 -2.50 13.93
CA GLU A 95 18.23 -1.14 14.29
C GLU A 95 17.42 -0.09 13.50
N PRO A 96 17.15 1.07 14.11
CA PRO A 96 16.23 2.06 13.56
C PRO A 96 16.79 2.68 12.28
N LEU A 97 16.08 2.54 11.16
CA LEU A 97 16.25 3.45 10.04
C LEU A 97 15.89 4.86 10.53
N ARG A 98 16.88 5.76 10.48
CA ARG A 98 16.75 7.18 10.80
C ARG A 98 15.52 7.76 10.11
N ALA A 99 14.62 8.32 10.92
CA ALA A 99 13.56 9.20 10.46
C ALA A 99 14.17 10.40 9.71
N PRO A 100 13.55 10.89 8.63
CA PRO A 100 13.79 12.26 8.20
C PRO A 100 13.45 13.19 9.36
N ALA A 101 14.28 14.22 9.57
CA ALA A 101 14.09 15.23 10.59
C ALA A 101 12.66 15.83 10.53
N PRO A 102 12.09 16.22 11.68
CA PRO A 102 10.72 16.72 11.74
C PRO A 102 10.65 18.07 11.03
N GLY A 103 9.80 18.17 10.02
CA GLY A 103 9.25 19.46 9.62
C GLY A 103 8.33 19.92 10.75
N ASP A 104 8.65 21.06 11.33
CA ASP A 104 7.84 21.75 12.32
C ASP A 104 6.40 21.98 11.83
N GLY A 105 5.44 21.75 12.73
CA GLY A 105 4.05 22.22 12.63
C GLY A 105 3.01 21.11 12.47
N ASP A 106 2.47 20.60 13.59
CA ASP A 106 1.11 20.93 14.08
C ASP A 106 0.72 20.01 15.26
N GLU A 107 0.13 20.58 16.31
CA GLU A 107 -0.46 19.83 17.42
C GLU A 107 -1.63 18.96 16.90
N GLY A 108 -1.50 17.63 16.98
CA GLY A 108 -2.57 16.69 16.60
C GLY A 108 -2.19 15.60 15.60
N GLY A 109 -0.91 15.27 15.45
CA GLY A 109 -0.44 14.24 14.51
C GLY A 109 -1.04 12.85 14.78
N THR A 110 -1.71 12.28 13.78
CA THR A 110 -2.21 10.89 13.84
C THR A 110 -1.05 9.90 13.68
N ALA A 111 -0.88 9.00 14.65
CA ALA A 111 0.12 7.94 14.56
C ALA A 111 -0.37 6.82 13.63
N ARG A 112 0.45 6.44 12.63
CA ARG A 112 0.12 5.38 11.69
C ARG A 112 0.34 4.00 12.31
N VAL A 113 -0.69 3.16 12.34
CA VAL A 113 -0.66 1.79 12.91
C VAL A 113 -1.05 0.78 11.83
N ASN A 114 -0.34 -0.35 11.75
CA ASN A 114 -0.72 -1.49 10.90
C ASN A 114 -1.35 -2.59 11.76
N LEU A 115 -2.66 -2.80 11.60
CA LEU A 115 -3.47 -3.72 12.39
C LEU A 115 -3.80 -4.98 11.57
N ARG A 116 -3.42 -6.16 12.07
CA ARG A 116 -3.78 -7.46 11.48
C ARG A 116 -4.94 -8.06 12.26
N LEU A 117 -6.09 -8.18 11.60
CA LEU A 117 -7.30 -8.77 12.18
C LEU A 117 -7.58 -10.16 11.59
N PRO A 118 -8.04 -11.12 12.40
CA PRO A 118 -8.73 -12.31 11.89
C PRO A 118 -9.88 -11.93 10.95
N ALA A 119 -10.08 -12.69 9.87
CA ALA A 119 -11.04 -12.35 8.80
C ALA A 119 -12.47 -12.11 9.32
N HIS A 120 -12.91 -12.89 10.31
CA HIS A 120 -14.22 -12.73 10.93
C HIS A 120 -14.37 -11.42 11.73
N LEU A 121 -13.29 -10.91 12.34
CA LEU A 121 -13.32 -9.64 13.06
C LEU A 121 -13.34 -8.44 12.11
N LYS A 122 -12.61 -8.53 10.99
CA LYS A 122 -12.68 -7.50 9.92
C LYS A 122 -14.09 -7.36 9.37
N ALA A 123 -14.74 -8.48 9.02
CA ALA A 123 -16.11 -8.47 8.50
C ALA A 123 -17.12 -7.85 9.48
N ARG A 124 -17.03 -8.19 10.77
CA ARG A 124 -17.90 -7.62 11.82
C ARG A 124 -17.66 -6.12 12.04
N ALA A 125 -16.42 -5.65 11.91
CA ALA A 125 -16.08 -4.23 12.00
C ALA A 125 -16.62 -3.44 10.81
N GLU A 126 -16.54 -3.99 9.59
CA GLU A 126 -17.11 -3.40 8.38
C GLU A 126 -18.64 -3.26 8.48
N GLU A 127 -19.34 -4.30 8.94
CA GLU A 127 -20.79 -4.26 9.14
C GLU A 127 -21.22 -3.24 10.21
N ALA A 128 -20.48 -3.17 11.33
CA ALA A 128 -20.76 -2.19 12.38
C ALA A 128 -20.51 -0.75 11.91
N ALA A 129 -19.44 -0.51 11.16
CA ALA A 129 -19.17 0.80 10.56
C ALA A 129 -20.26 1.21 9.56
N ALA A 130 -20.71 0.28 8.70
CA ALA A 130 -21.75 0.53 7.72
C ALA A 130 -23.11 0.87 8.37
N ARG A 131 -23.50 0.17 9.45
CA ARG A 131 -24.74 0.47 10.21
C ARG A 131 -24.73 1.88 10.80
N GLU A 132 -23.56 2.42 11.07
CA GLU A 132 -23.39 3.74 11.68
C GLU A 132 -23.03 4.82 10.65
N GLY A 133 -22.98 4.48 9.35
CA GLY A 133 -22.63 5.42 8.28
C GLY A 133 -21.19 5.95 8.37
N LEU A 134 -20.29 5.21 9.02
CA LEU A 134 -18.89 5.60 9.24
C LEU A 134 -17.95 4.78 8.37
N SER A 135 -16.77 5.34 8.07
CA SER A 135 -15.66 4.54 7.55
C SER A 135 -15.15 3.60 8.64
N VAL A 136 -14.59 2.45 8.24
CA VAL A 136 -14.02 1.47 9.18
C VAL A 136 -12.96 2.11 10.07
N ASN A 137 -12.11 2.99 9.53
CA ASN A 137 -11.10 3.71 10.31
C ASN A 137 -11.74 4.64 11.35
N ALA A 138 -12.76 5.42 10.97
CA ALA A 138 -13.45 6.32 11.91
C ALA A 138 -14.18 5.54 13.01
N TRP A 139 -14.82 4.42 12.64
CA TRP A 139 -15.49 3.53 13.57
C TRP A 139 -14.50 2.90 14.57
N LEU A 140 -13.36 2.40 14.08
CA LEU A 140 -12.29 1.80 14.91
C LEU A 140 -11.67 2.82 15.86
N VAL A 141 -11.34 4.03 15.39
CA VAL A 141 -10.80 5.10 16.24
C VAL A 141 -11.76 5.40 17.38
N ARG A 142 -13.06 5.58 17.08
CA ARG A 142 -14.07 5.85 18.11
C ARG A 142 -14.29 4.67 19.06
N ALA A 143 -14.24 3.43 18.57
CA ALA A 143 -14.34 2.24 19.43
C ALA A 143 -13.15 2.13 20.39
N VAL A 144 -11.94 2.44 19.91
CA VAL A 144 -10.72 2.47 20.74
C VAL A 144 -10.78 3.62 21.74
N SER A 145 -11.17 4.83 21.33
CA SER A 145 -11.39 5.96 22.25
C SER A 145 -12.40 5.61 23.33
N ALA A 146 -13.54 5.03 22.97
CA ALA A 146 -14.56 4.62 23.94
C ALA A 146 -14.05 3.54 24.92
N ALA A 147 -13.20 2.61 24.46
CA ALA A 147 -12.61 1.59 25.32
C ALA A 147 -11.56 2.17 26.29
N VAL A 148 -10.73 3.11 25.80
CA VAL A 148 -9.68 3.77 26.59
C VAL A 148 -10.27 4.78 27.58
N ASP A 149 -11.20 5.61 27.12
CA ASP A 149 -11.89 6.61 27.95
C ASP A 149 -12.88 5.94 28.92
N GLY A 150 -13.53 4.87 28.48
CA GLY A 150 -14.48 4.08 29.28
C GLY A 150 -13.83 3.29 30.42
N GLY A 151 -12.54 2.94 30.31
CA GLY A 151 -11.75 2.33 31.39
C GLY A 151 -11.41 3.30 32.53
N THR A 152 -11.56 4.61 32.30
CA THR A 152 -11.15 5.66 33.24
C THR A 152 -12.33 6.26 34.01
N ARG A 153 -13.55 5.73 33.84
CA ARG A 153 -14.68 6.12 34.69
C ARG A 153 -14.53 5.42 36.05
N PRO A 154 -14.29 6.14 37.17
CA PRO A 154 -14.44 5.52 38.47
C PRO A 154 -15.86 4.98 38.55
N ARG A 155 -16.00 3.70 38.93
CA ARG A 155 -17.28 3.17 39.40
C ARG A 155 -17.73 4.11 40.51
N THR A 156 -18.61 5.05 40.20
CA THR A 156 -19.35 5.76 41.23
C THR A 156 -20.10 4.70 41.99
N ALA A 157 -19.66 4.53 43.23
CA ALA A 157 -20.14 3.55 44.17
C ALA A 157 -21.66 3.40 44.10
N GLU A 158 -22.11 2.14 44.09
CA GLU A 158 -23.44 1.79 44.58
C GLU A 158 -23.68 2.55 45.87
N LYS A 159 -24.58 3.53 45.82
CA LYS A 159 -25.09 4.16 47.03
C LYS A 159 -26.00 3.12 47.67
N THR A 160 -25.37 2.36 48.56
CA THR A 160 -25.98 1.44 49.51
C THR A 160 -27.23 2.07 50.09
N GLN A 161 -28.33 1.34 50.01
CA GLN A 161 -29.58 1.65 50.68
C GLN A 161 -29.32 1.76 52.18
N SER A 162 -29.36 2.98 52.72
CA SER A 162 -29.42 3.20 54.16
C SER A 162 -30.89 3.30 54.56
N LEU A 163 -31.47 2.16 54.92
CA LEU A 163 -32.63 2.10 55.81
C LEU A 163 -32.21 2.64 57.18
N GLY A 164 -32.89 3.67 57.69
CA GLY A 164 -32.79 3.99 59.12
C GLY A 164 -33.17 5.41 59.55
N GLN A 165 -34.45 5.55 59.92
CA GLN A 165 -34.95 6.37 61.03
C GLN A 165 -35.09 7.90 60.85
N SER A 166 -36.34 8.33 60.67
CA SER A 166 -36.85 9.58 61.23
C SER A 166 -38.24 9.36 61.83
N PHE A 167 -38.32 9.44 63.15
CA PHE A 167 -39.55 9.60 63.92
C PHE A 167 -40.03 11.05 63.77
N THR A 168 -41.30 11.25 63.39
CA THR A 168 -42.08 12.45 63.73
C THR A 168 -43.55 12.05 63.76
N GLY A 169 -44.15 12.16 64.94
CA GLY A 169 -45.55 11.78 65.18
C GLY A 169 -46.55 12.84 64.76
N TRP A 170 -47.83 12.48 64.87
CA TRP A 170 -48.93 13.41 65.08
C TRP A 170 -49.90 12.84 66.12
N VAL A 171 -50.26 13.72 67.06
CA VAL A 171 -51.35 13.68 68.04
C VAL A 171 -52.62 14.12 67.27
N ARG A 172 -53.85 13.62 67.46
CA ARG A 172 -54.63 13.23 68.63
C ARG A 172 -55.78 12.33 68.19
#